data_AF-A0AAV2B5N3-F1
#
_entry.id   AF-A0AAV2B5N3-F1
#
_cell.length_a   1.000
_cell.length_b   1.000
_cell.length_c   1.000
_cell.angle_alpha   90.00
_cell.angle_beta   90.00
_cell.angle_gamma   90.00
#
_symmetry.space_group_name_H-M   'P 1'
#
loop_
_entity.id
_entity.type
_entity.pdbx_description
1 polymer ?
#
loop_
_entity_poly.entity_id
_entity_poly.type
_entity_poly.pdbx_seq_one_letter_code
_entity_poly.pdbx_strand_id
1 'polypeptide(L)'
;MEKKQALNKVGYALHWWHPIFKKHTFSQKVKDLMKTLQYKDPVVVQSMLIFKKPKIGEIVRPHQDSTFLYSEPPTCIGLWFPLEDATLENGCLWYVPGSHKGDPVYQRFVRNEGEGPRLVMEGKLPEFSDEEYVPVPAKKVIVF
;
A
#
# COMPACT_ATOMS: atom_id res chain seq x y z
N MET A 1 11.84 11.30 -22.99
CA MET A 1 11.64 10.07 -22.19
C MET A 1 10.74 9.14 -22.99
N GLU A 2 11.14 7.90 -23.24
CA GLU A 2 10.29 6.96 -23.99
C GLU A 2 9.00 6.64 -23.19
N LYS A 3 7.86 6.43 -23.87
CA LYS A 3 6.57 6.14 -23.19
C LYS A 3 6.67 4.96 -22.20
N LYS A 4 7.48 3.94 -22.53
CA LYS A 4 7.74 2.79 -21.65
C LYS A 4 8.48 3.17 -20.36
N GLN A 5 9.20 4.28 -20.33
CA GLN A 5 9.93 4.78 -19.16
C GLN A 5 9.03 5.58 -18.21
N ALA A 6 7.89 6.11 -18.67
CA ALA A 6 6.98 6.91 -17.83
C ALA A 6 6.08 6.11 -16.87
N LEU A 7 5.93 4.80 -17.08
CA LEU A 7 5.01 3.99 -16.27
C LEU A 7 5.52 3.83 -14.82
N ASN A 8 4.76 4.37 -13.86
CA ASN A 8 5.03 4.28 -12.42
C ASN A 8 4.26 3.13 -11.75
N LYS A 9 2.97 2.98 -12.07
CA LYS A 9 2.13 1.91 -11.52
C LYS A 9 1.09 1.41 -12.52
N VAL A 10 0.65 0.18 -12.34
CA VAL A 10 -0.52 -0.40 -13.01
C VAL A 10 -1.49 -0.88 -11.94
N GLY A 11 -2.75 -0.48 -12.05
CA GLY A 11 -3.81 -0.81 -11.10
C GLY A 11 -5.18 -0.59 -11.72
N TYR A 12 -6.28 -0.88 -11.03
CA TYR A 12 -6.36 -1.29 -9.62
C TYR A 12 -6.95 -2.70 -9.41
N ALA A 13 -7.17 -3.45 -10.49
CA ALA A 13 -7.81 -4.76 -10.47
C ALA A 13 -7.02 -5.86 -11.22
N LEU A 14 -5.68 -5.79 -11.19
CA LEU A 14 -4.81 -6.83 -11.73
C LEU A 14 -5.13 -8.21 -11.13
N HIS A 15 -5.43 -8.27 -9.83
CA HIS A 15 -5.86 -9.50 -9.15
C HIS A 15 -7.11 -10.15 -9.78
N TRP A 16 -7.92 -9.39 -10.52
CA TRP A 16 -9.14 -9.91 -11.15
C TRP A 16 -8.97 -10.18 -12.64
N TRP A 17 -8.34 -9.25 -13.35
CA TRP A 17 -8.27 -9.23 -14.81
C TRP A 17 -7.03 -9.91 -15.38
N HIS A 18 -5.92 -9.95 -14.65
CA HIS A 18 -4.69 -10.55 -15.16
C HIS A 18 -4.51 -11.98 -14.62
N PRO A 19 -4.39 -13.01 -15.48
CA PRO A 19 -4.44 -14.41 -15.04
C PRO A 19 -3.34 -14.79 -14.05
N ILE A 20 -2.12 -14.28 -14.25
CA ILE A 20 -1.00 -14.53 -13.33
C ILE A 20 -1.25 -13.93 -11.94
N PHE A 21 -1.62 -12.65 -11.87
CA PHE A 21 -1.92 -11.98 -10.61
C PHE A 21 -3.13 -12.62 -9.93
N LYS A 22 -4.20 -12.94 -10.67
CA LYS A 22 -5.36 -13.66 -10.14
C LYS A 22 -4.98 -15.00 -9.51
N LYS A 23 -4.22 -15.83 -10.24
CA LYS A 23 -3.74 -17.11 -9.72
C LYS A 23 -2.92 -16.95 -8.44
N HIS A 24 -2.04 -15.95 -8.39
CA HIS A 24 -1.21 -15.68 -7.22
C HIS A 24 -2.02 -15.16 -6.03
N THR A 25 -2.81 -14.10 -6.23
CA THR A 25 -3.65 -13.46 -5.20
C THR A 25 -4.62 -14.45 -4.56
N PHE A 26 -5.25 -15.33 -5.35
CA PHE A 26 -6.20 -16.33 -4.85
C PHE A 26 -5.58 -17.71 -4.59
N SER A 27 -4.24 -17.80 -4.51
CA SER A 27 -3.54 -19.04 -4.20
C SER A 27 -3.81 -19.52 -2.78
N GLN A 28 -3.63 -20.83 -2.54
CA GLN A 28 -3.81 -21.41 -1.21
C GLN A 28 -2.89 -20.77 -0.17
N LYS A 29 -1.65 -20.43 -0.56
CA LYS A 29 -0.67 -19.76 0.32
C LYS A 29 -1.15 -18.41 0.84
N VAL A 30 -1.77 -17.58 -0.01
CA VAL A 30 -2.35 -16.30 0.41
C VAL A 30 -3.57 -16.53 1.29
N LYS A 31 -4.45 -17.48 0.92
CA LYS A 31 -5.62 -17.84 1.75
C LYS A 31 -5.22 -18.32 3.15
N ASP A 32 -4.18 -19.14 3.26
CA ASP A 32 -3.69 -19.65 4.54
C ASP A 32 -3.04 -18.55 5.38
N LEU A 33 -2.34 -17.60 4.74
CA LEU A 33 -1.87 -16.39 5.42
C LEU A 33 -3.03 -15.60 6.01
N MET A 34 -4.08 -15.33 5.23
CA MET A 34 -5.24 -14.60 5.73
C MET A 34 -5.96 -15.31 6.87
N LYS A 35 -6.08 -16.64 6.81
CA LYS A 35 -6.59 -17.45 7.92
C LYS A 35 -5.73 -17.36 9.17
N THR A 36 -4.41 -17.37 9.02
CA THR A 36 -3.45 -17.21 10.12
C THR A 36 -3.61 -15.84 10.79
N LEU A 37 -3.89 -14.82 9.99
CA LEU A 37 -4.21 -13.46 10.45
C LEU A 37 -5.66 -13.31 10.93
N GLN A 38 -6.41 -14.41 11.04
CA GLN A 38 -7.78 -14.48 11.57
C GLN A 38 -8.85 -13.71 10.76
N TYR A 39 -8.59 -13.43 9.48
CA TYR A 39 -9.60 -12.90 8.57
C TYR A 39 -10.61 -13.99 8.23
N LYS A 40 -11.91 -13.70 8.45
CA LYS A 40 -13.00 -14.67 8.25
C LYS A 40 -13.45 -14.77 6.79
N ASP A 41 -13.69 -13.62 6.16
CA ASP A 41 -14.14 -13.52 4.77
C ASP A 41 -13.39 -12.37 4.07
N PRO A 42 -12.07 -12.52 3.82
CA PRO A 42 -11.27 -11.46 3.24
C PRO A 42 -11.64 -11.23 1.77
N VAL A 43 -11.92 -9.98 1.43
CA VAL A 43 -12.13 -9.53 0.04
C VAL A 43 -10.92 -8.72 -0.45
N VAL A 44 -10.61 -8.83 -1.75
CA VAL A 44 -9.52 -8.06 -2.36
C VAL A 44 -10.12 -6.77 -2.93
N VAL A 45 -9.94 -5.65 -2.22
CA VAL A 45 -10.48 -4.36 -2.63
C VAL A 45 -9.64 -3.68 -3.72
N GLN A 46 -8.34 -3.99 -3.77
CA GLN A 46 -7.40 -3.34 -4.68
C GLN A 46 -6.16 -4.21 -4.92
N SER A 47 -5.54 -4.06 -6.10
CA SER A 47 -4.20 -4.58 -6.39
C SER A 47 -3.44 -3.63 -7.29
N MET A 48 -2.14 -3.47 -7.06
CA MET A 48 -1.26 -2.64 -7.87
C MET A 48 0.06 -3.36 -8.18
N LEU A 49 0.63 -3.04 -9.33
CA LEU A 49 2.02 -3.29 -9.67
C LEU A 49 2.75 -1.95 -9.67
N ILE A 50 3.80 -1.80 -8.86
CA ILE A 50 4.55 -0.56 -8.70
C ILE A 50 5.95 -0.74 -9.31
N PHE A 51 6.35 0.20 -10.15
CA PHE A 51 7.66 0.23 -10.78
C PHE A 51 8.54 1.30 -10.10
N LYS A 52 9.59 0.86 -9.42
CA LYS A 52 10.64 1.73 -8.87
C LYS A 52 11.80 1.84 -9.84
N LYS A 53 11.61 2.65 -10.89
CA LYS A 53 12.61 2.75 -11.95
C LYS A 53 13.91 3.38 -11.45
N PRO A 54 15.08 2.90 -11.88
CA PRO A 54 16.36 3.51 -11.54
C PRO A 54 16.37 5.00 -11.89
N LYS A 55 16.90 5.83 -10.99
CA LYS A 55 17.14 7.28 -11.17
C LYS A 55 15.91 8.18 -11.30
N ILE A 56 14.74 7.65 -11.68
CA ILE A 56 13.50 8.43 -11.92
C ILE A 56 12.31 7.98 -11.07
N GLY A 57 12.47 6.94 -10.26
CA GLY A 57 11.41 6.43 -9.40
C GLY A 57 10.94 7.50 -8.42
N GLU A 58 9.63 7.80 -8.44
CA GLU A 58 9.05 8.77 -7.51
C GLU A 58 9.05 8.24 -6.07
N ILE A 59 9.30 9.15 -5.13
CA ILE A 59 9.17 8.90 -3.69
C ILE A 59 7.67 8.79 -3.36
N VAL A 60 7.31 7.75 -2.62
CA VAL A 60 5.99 7.65 -2.01
C VAL A 60 6.09 8.32 -0.65
N ARG A 61 5.31 9.37 -0.42
CA ARG A 61 5.32 10.11 0.84
C ARG A 61 4.69 9.27 1.97
N PRO A 62 5.05 9.51 3.25
CA PRO A 62 4.40 8.86 4.38
C PRO A 62 2.87 9.00 4.32
N HIS A 63 2.17 7.91 4.57
CA HIS A 63 0.70 7.84 4.59
C HIS A 63 0.23 6.58 5.34
N GLN A 64 -1.07 6.53 5.67
CA GLN A 64 -1.76 5.31 6.06
C GLN A 64 -2.62 4.81 4.89
N ASP A 65 -2.64 3.51 4.60
CA ASP A 65 -3.50 2.98 3.54
C ASP A 65 -4.99 3.25 3.82
N SER A 66 -5.40 3.19 5.08
CA SER A 66 -6.76 3.50 5.54
C SER A 66 -7.18 4.96 5.29
N THR A 67 -6.24 5.86 4.96
CA THR A 67 -6.56 7.20 4.45
C THR A 67 -7.32 7.14 3.13
N PHE A 68 -6.99 6.16 2.28
CA PHE A 68 -7.57 5.98 0.95
C PHE A 68 -8.57 4.82 0.89
N LEU A 69 -8.31 3.74 1.64
CA LEU A 69 -9.14 2.53 1.71
C LEU A 69 -9.81 2.42 3.08
N TYR A 70 -10.69 3.40 3.35
CA TYR A 70 -11.36 3.50 4.64
C TYR A 70 -12.42 2.42 4.86
N SER A 71 -12.48 1.90 6.09
CA SER A 71 -13.53 1.04 6.61
C SER A 71 -13.81 1.39 8.08
N GLU A 72 -15.01 1.08 8.56
CA GLU A 72 -15.41 1.32 9.94
C GLU A 72 -16.02 0.04 10.55
N PRO A 73 -15.34 -0.62 11.50
CA PRO A 73 -13.98 -0.32 11.98
C PRO A 73 -12.91 -0.53 10.86
N PRO A 74 -11.70 0.03 10.99
CA PRO A 74 -10.64 -0.21 10.02
C PRO A 74 -10.20 -1.67 10.01
N THR A 75 -10.37 -2.34 8.86
CA THR A 75 -10.03 -3.76 8.66
C THR A 75 -9.16 -4.01 7.43
N CYS A 76 -8.64 -2.97 6.78
CA CYS A 76 -7.80 -3.15 5.60
C CYS A 76 -6.39 -3.60 6.02
N ILE A 77 -5.79 -4.50 5.24
CA ILE A 77 -4.42 -4.97 5.44
C ILE A 77 -3.69 -5.02 4.09
N GLY A 78 -2.44 -4.58 4.10
CA GLY A 78 -1.56 -4.57 2.95
C GLY A 78 -0.74 -5.86 2.84
N LEU A 79 -0.74 -6.47 1.66
CA LEU A 79 0.22 -7.51 1.29
C LEU A 79 1.12 -6.99 0.18
N TRP A 80 2.40 -6.75 0.49
CA TRP A 80 3.38 -6.25 -0.48
C TRP A 80 4.39 -7.34 -0.82
N PHE A 81 4.48 -7.65 -2.11
CA PHE A 81 5.34 -8.71 -2.62
C PHE A 81 6.50 -8.10 -3.42
N PRO A 82 7.76 -8.23 -2.96
CA PRO A 82 8.90 -7.85 -3.78
C PRO A 82 8.98 -8.78 -4.99
N LEU A 83 8.88 -8.23 -6.20
CA LEU A 83 9.17 -8.96 -7.44
C LEU A 83 10.66 -8.94 -7.78
N GLU A 84 11.38 -7.97 -7.22
CA GLU A 84 12.84 -7.85 -7.20
C GLU A 84 13.24 -7.57 -5.74
N ASP A 85 14.48 -7.90 -5.37
CA ASP A 85 15.00 -7.62 -4.03
C ASP A 85 14.86 -6.12 -3.71
N ALA A 86 14.10 -5.77 -2.67
CA ALA A 86 14.00 -4.41 -2.18
C ALA A 86 15.13 -4.11 -1.21
N THR A 87 15.93 -3.10 -1.51
CA THR A 87 17.10 -2.66 -0.74
C THR A 87 17.00 -1.17 -0.40
N LEU A 88 17.92 -0.67 0.43
CA LEU A 88 18.00 0.75 0.74
C LEU A 88 18.24 1.60 -0.52
N GLU A 89 19.05 1.07 -1.44
CA GLU A 89 19.52 1.77 -2.63
C GLU A 89 18.49 1.80 -3.76
N ASN A 90 17.52 0.88 -3.77
CA ASN A 90 16.50 0.78 -4.82
C ASN A 90 15.07 1.07 -4.34
N GLY A 91 14.92 1.55 -3.11
CA GLY A 91 13.65 2.08 -2.59
C GLY A 91 12.77 1.04 -1.91
N CYS A 92 13.33 0.28 -0.96
CA CYS A 92 12.57 -0.50 0.00
C CYS A 92 11.58 0.37 0.80
N LEU A 93 10.65 -0.28 1.50
CA LEU A 93 9.66 0.40 2.32
C LEU A 93 10.30 0.94 3.60
N TRP A 94 9.71 1.99 4.16
CA TRP A 94 10.07 2.57 5.45
C TRP A 94 8.81 2.69 6.30
N TYR A 95 8.91 2.37 7.59
CA TYR A 95 7.78 2.41 8.52
C TYR A 95 8.18 3.07 9.83
N VAL A 96 7.21 3.65 10.52
CA VAL A 96 7.36 4.05 11.93
C VAL A 96 6.79 2.92 12.79
N PRO A 97 7.62 2.14 13.51
CA PRO A 97 7.15 1.01 14.30
C PRO A 97 6.14 1.44 15.36
N GLY A 98 5.00 0.75 15.43
CA GLY A 98 3.96 1.04 16.41
C GLY A 98 3.03 2.21 16.07
N SER A 99 3.26 2.94 14.96
CA SER A 99 2.37 4.03 14.51
C SER A 99 0.91 3.62 14.31
N HIS A 100 0.64 2.33 14.04
CA HIS A 100 -0.72 1.77 13.91
C HIS A 100 -1.46 1.58 15.25
N LYS A 101 -0.80 1.78 16.40
CA LYS A 101 -1.38 1.60 17.74
C LYS A 101 -2.05 2.86 18.29
N GLY A 102 -1.86 4.00 17.63
CA GLY A 102 -2.51 5.26 17.96
C GLY A 102 -3.93 5.34 17.37
N ASP A 103 -4.28 6.47 16.78
CA ASP A 103 -5.57 6.59 16.10
C ASP A 103 -5.61 5.67 14.88
N PRO A 104 -6.70 4.90 14.68
CA PRO A 104 -6.80 3.98 13.56
C PRO A 104 -6.69 4.66 12.18
N VAL A 105 -7.14 5.92 12.08
CA VAL A 105 -7.05 6.74 10.86
C VAL A 105 -6.88 8.23 11.23
N TYR A 106 -5.70 8.80 10.97
CA TYR A 106 -5.39 10.21 11.26
C TYR A 106 -5.84 11.19 10.18
N GLN A 107 -5.91 10.72 8.94
CA GLN A 107 -6.26 11.53 7.77
C GLN A 107 -7.12 10.70 6.82
N ARG A 108 -8.11 11.33 6.18
CA ARG A 108 -9.03 10.70 5.21
C ARG A 108 -9.03 11.43 3.89
N PHE A 109 -9.02 10.68 2.79
CA PHE A 109 -9.29 11.20 1.44
C PHE A 109 -10.76 10.97 1.12
N VAL A 110 -11.56 12.03 1.20
CA VAL A 110 -13.03 11.95 1.11
C VAL A 110 -13.57 12.75 -0.06
N ARG A 111 -14.80 12.42 -0.46
CA ARG A 111 -15.56 13.23 -1.41
C ARG A 111 -15.93 14.55 -0.74
N ASN A 112 -15.66 15.63 -1.45
CA ASN A 112 -16.16 16.95 -1.09
C ASN A 112 -17.54 17.15 -1.73
N GLU A 113 -18.54 17.42 -0.90
CA GLU A 113 -19.91 17.74 -1.34
C GLU A 113 -20.12 19.26 -1.58
N GLY A 114 -19.13 20.09 -1.21
CA GLY A 114 -19.18 21.55 -1.37
C GLY A 114 -18.55 22.06 -2.67
N GLU A 115 -18.37 23.38 -2.74
CA GLU A 115 -17.62 24.01 -3.84
C GLU A 115 -16.12 23.68 -3.75
N GLY A 116 -15.46 23.52 -4.90
CA GLY A 116 -14.03 23.26 -4.98
C GLY A 116 -13.66 21.86 -5.51
N PRO A 117 -12.48 21.32 -5.15
CA PRO A 117 -12.04 20.00 -5.61
C PRO A 117 -13.01 18.90 -5.15
N ARG A 118 -13.33 17.95 -6.04
CA ARG A 118 -14.26 16.83 -5.74
C ARG A 118 -13.79 15.89 -4.64
N LEU A 119 -12.48 15.88 -4.36
CA LEU A 119 -11.86 15.05 -3.34
C LEU A 119 -10.95 15.96 -2.51
N VAL A 120 -11.03 15.80 -1.19
CA VAL A 120 -10.28 16.59 -0.21
C VAL A 120 -9.63 15.68 0.83
N MET A 121 -8.57 16.18 1.45
CA MET A 121 -7.92 15.52 2.58
C MET A 121 -8.43 16.15 3.87
N GLU A 122 -9.03 15.34 4.73
CA GLU A 122 -9.51 15.74 6.06
C GLU A 122 -8.63 15.11 7.13
N GLY A 123 -8.32 15.86 8.19
CA GLY A 123 -7.38 15.42 9.22
C GLY A 123 -5.91 15.61 8.85
N LYS A 124 -5.02 15.22 9.76
CA LYS A 124 -3.59 15.47 9.66
C LYS A 124 -2.82 14.26 10.18
N LEU A 125 -1.85 13.79 9.40
CA LEU A 125 -0.93 12.76 9.85
C LEU A 125 -0.06 13.28 11.02
N PRO A 126 0.28 12.43 11.99
CA PRO A 126 1.31 12.76 12.97
C PRO A 126 2.63 13.08 12.28
N GLU A 127 3.36 14.03 12.84
CA GLU A 127 4.72 14.34 12.41
C GLU A 127 5.68 13.41 13.16
N PHE A 128 6.50 12.69 12.40
CA PHE A 128 7.56 11.83 12.91
C PHE A 128 8.90 12.38 12.43
N SER A 129 9.93 12.27 13.27
CA SER A 129 11.29 12.62 12.86
C SER A 129 11.86 11.54 11.93
N ASP A 130 12.90 11.89 11.16
CA ASP A 130 13.52 10.96 10.21
C ASP A 130 14.11 9.73 10.92
N GLU A 131 14.53 9.86 12.18
CA GLU A 131 15.09 8.78 13.00
C GLU A 131 14.05 7.73 13.44
N GLU A 132 12.76 8.08 13.42
CA GLU A 132 11.67 7.15 13.76
C GLU A 132 11.33 6.21 12.60
N TYR A 133 11.71 6.57 11.38
CA TYR A 133 11.50 5.73 10.21
C TYR A 133 12.55 4.63 10.14
N VAL A 134 12.09 3.38 10.14
CA VAL A 134 12.92 2.19 10.01
C VAL A 134 12.77 1.61 8.60
N PRO A 135 13.87 1.42 7.85
CA PRO A 135 13.82 0.79 6.55
C PRO A 135 13.55 -0.71 6.66
N VAL A 136 12.84 -1.27 5.68
CA VAL A 136 12.51 -2.69 5.60
C VAL A 136 12.92 -3.25 4.23
N PRO A 137 14.23 -3.54 4.03
CA PRO A 137 14.69 -4.33 2.90
C PRO A 137 14.01 -5.70 2.88
N ALA A 138 13.61 -6.19 1.71
CA ALA A 138 12.79 -7.40 1.62
C ALA A 138 13.02 -8.22 0.35
N LYS A 139 13.08 -9.54 0.56
CA LYS A 139 13.04 -10.59 -0.48
C LYS A 139 11.80 -11.47 -0.41
N LYS A 140 10.93 -11.18 0.57
CA LYS A 140 9.71 -11.93 0.90
C LYS A 140 8.57 -10.95 1.15
N VAL A 141 7.35 -11.47 1.17
CA VAL A 141 6.15 -10.68 1.44
C VAL A 141 6.28 -9.88 2.74
N ILE A 142 5.86 -8.62 2.70
CA ILE A 142 5.65 -7.76 3.87
C ILE A 142 4.13 -7.65 4.09
N VAL A 143 3.71 -7.74 5.34
CA VAL A 143 2.34 -7.55 5.79
C VAL A 143 2.30 -6.32 6.69
N PHE A 144 1.38 -5.40 6.44
CA PHE A 144 1.23 -4.15 7.21
C PHE A 144 -0.22 -3.68 7.27
#